data_AF-K1XKJ3-F1
#
_entry.id   AF-K1XKJ3-F1
#
_cell.length_a   1.000
_cell.length_b   1.000
_cell.length_c   1.000
_cell.angle_alpha   90.00
_cell.angle_beta   90.00
_cell.angle_gamma   90.00
#
_symmetry.space_group_name_H-M   'P 1'
#
loop_
_entity.id
_entity.type
_entity.pdbx_description
1 polymer ?
#
loop_
_entity_poly.entity_id
_entity_poly.type
_entity_poly.pdbx_seq_one_letter_code
_entity_poly.pdbx_strand_id
1 'polypeptide(L)'
;MRLSQSICSTLLASSFLFGNAQGKDDRRIIGYRTVSRAEADFINKNNKLYRDTDFDLMALLFNQFGPGFNIVNVPAGWPGAPDEWYCVIEADRKKFNSASKLWIPEDYQQVNWIKSVQVIPLWSGNEHDVKSYIRSKKLDPEKTLRFLPVTLLDPDRNELLQMIIPTEVVNSNQLDLWAECWETKRELYDYSRETVYYMSWNIVGKPK
;
A
#
# COMPACT_ATOMS: atom_id res chain seq x y z
N MET A 1 4.78 -57.80 -22.86
CA MET A 1 5.61 -56.58 -23.04
C MET A 1 4.71 -55.39 -23.41
N ARG A 2 4.00 -54.77 -22.46
CA ARG A 2 3.17 -53.54 -22.66
C ARG A 2 3.00 -52.70 -21.38
N LEU A 3 3.94 -52.77 -20.44
CA LEU A 3 3.87 -51.99 -19.18
C LEU A 3 4.67 -50.67 -19.25
N SER A 4 5.69 -50.58 -20.11
CA SER A 4 6.60 -49.43 -20.16
C SER A 4 6.01 -48.18 -20.84
N GLN A 5 5.09 -48.34 -21.80
CA GLN A 5 4.49 -47.20 -22.50
C GLN A 5 3.46 -46.46 -21.64
N SER A 6 2.74 -47.16 -20.77
CA SER A 6 1.69 -46.55 -19.93
C SER A 6 2.26 -45.62 -18.86
N ILE A 7 3.41 -45.99 -18.27
CA ILE A 7 4.03 -45.22 -17.17
C ILE A 7 4.63 -43.91 -17.69
N CYS A 8 5.20 -43.93 -18.91
CA CYS A 8 5.81 -42.75 -19.53
C CYS A 8 4.78 -41.67 -19.87
N SER A 9 3.57 -42.07 -20.31
CA SER A 9 2.48 -41.15 -20.63
C SER A 9 1.90 -40.47 -19.37
N THR A 10 1.80 -41.18 -18.25
CA THR A 10 1.37 -40.59 -16.97
C THR A 10 2.38 -39.61 -16.38
N LEU A 11 3.68 -39.85 -16.53
CA LEU A 11 4.72 -38.92 -16.07
C LEU A 11 4.76 -37.64 -16.91
N LEU A 12 4.59 -37.74 -18.23
CA LEU A 12 4.56 -36.57 -19.12
C LEU A 12 3.33 -35.69 -18.87
N ALA A 13 2.16 -36.29 -18.64
CA ALA A 13 0.96 -35.53 -18.29
C ALA A 13 1.09 -34.84 -16.91
N SER A 14 1.81 -35.47 -15.98
CA SER A 14 2.05 -34.89 -14.65
C SER A 14 2.94 -33.64 -14.71
N SER A 15 3.95 -33.60 -15.60
CA SER A 15 4.78 -32.39 -15.77
C SER A 15 4.03 -31.15 -16.26
N PHE A 16 2.92 -31.32 -16.99
CA PHE A 16 2.09 -30.19 -17.43
C PHE A 16 1.15 -29.66 -16.34
N LEU A 17 0.87 -30.45 -15.30
CA LEU A 17 0.01 -30.04 -14.18
C LEU A 17 0.76 -29.27 -13.09
N PHE A 18 2.10 -29.37 -13.04
CA PHE A 18 2.93 -28.66 -12.06
C PHE A 18 3.42 -27.28 -12.52
N GLY A 19 3.15 -26.87 -13.77
CA GLY A 19 3.53 -25.54 -14.27
C GLY A 19 2.76 -24.39 -13.62
N ASN A 20 1.50 -24.62 -13.22
CA ASN A 20 0.61 -23.59 -12.70
C ASN A 20 0.47 -23.59 -11.17
N ALA A 21 1.20 -24.45 -10.46
CA ALA A 21 1.12 -24.60 -9.01
C ALA A 21 2.19 -23.80 -8.24
N GLN A 22 3.05 -23.04 -8.92
CA GLN A 22 3.97 -22.11 -8.26
C GLN A 22 3.28 -20.75 -8.16
N GLY A 23 2.59 -20.50 -7.04
CA GLY A 23 1.91 -19.24 -6.73
C GLY A 23 2.83 -18.04 -6.50
N LYS A 24 3.84 -17.85 -7.35
CA LYS A 24 4.85 -16.78 -7.28
C LYS A 24 4.46 -15.53 -8.08
N ASP A 25 3.47 -15.63 -8.98
CA ASP A 25 3.13 -14.57 -9.94
C ASP A 25 1.76 -13.90 -9.70
N ASP A 26 1.02 -14.20 -8.63
CA ASP A 26 -0.25 -13.49 -8.35
C ASP A 26 0.00 -12.18 -7.58
N ARG A 27 0.85 -11.32 -8.15
CA ARG A 27 1.08 -9.97 -7.66
C ARG A 27 0.07 -9.00 -8.28
N ARG A 28 -0.09 -7.86 -7.62
CA ARG A 28 -0.87 -6.73 -8.14
C ARG A 28 -0.20 -5.42 -7.78
N ILE A 29 -0.30 -4.45 -8.67
CA ILE A 29 0.02 -3.06 -8.36
C ILE A 29 -0.96 -2.58 -7.29
N ILE A 30 -0.42 -2.00 -6.22
CA ILE A 30 -1.18 -1.42 -5.12
C ILE A 30 -0.98 0.09 -4.99
N GLY A 31 -0.06 0.67 -5.75
CA GLY A 31 0.14 2.11 -5.85
C GLY A 31 1.53 2.48 -6.33
N TYR A 32 1.83 3.77 -6.23
CA TYR A 32 3.04 4.39 -6.74
C TYR A 32 3.63 5.36 -5.73
N ARG A 33 4.93 5.62 -5.81
CA ARG A 33 5.58 6.62 -4.95
C ARG A 33 6.72 7.32 -5.69
N THR A 34 6.87 8.61 -5.42
CA THR A 34 8.06 9.37 -5.79
C THR A 34 9.04 9.37 -4.62
N VAL A 35 10.30 9.03 -4.86
CA VAL A 35 11.33 8.85 -3.82
C VAL A 35 12.65 9.49 -4.22
N SER A 36 13.54 9.71 -3.24
CA SER A 36 14.91 10.13 -3.52
C SER A 36 15.68 9.04 -4.29
N ARG A 37 16.70 9.43 -5.06
CA ARG A 37 17.62 8.49 -5.72
C ARG A 37 18.18 7.43 -4.76
N ALA A 38 18.59 7.82 -3.56
CA ALA A 38 19.16 6.89 -2.58
C ALA A 38 18.14 5.82 -2.13
N GLU A 39 16.87 6.21 -1.94
CA GLU A 39 15.79 5.26 -1.63
C GLU A 39 15.48 4.36 -2.84
N ALA A 40 15.49 4.90 -4.06
CA ALA A 40 15.32 4.11 -5.29
C ALA A 40 16.43 3.08 -5.50
N ASP A 41 17.70 3.46 -5.30
CA ASP A 41 18.85 2.56 -5.41
C ASP A 41 18.73 1.41 -4.40
N PHE A 42 18.30 1.71 -3.17
CA PHE A 42 18.03 0.69 -2.16
C PHE A 42 16.88 -0.24 -2.59
N ILE A 43 15.76 0.32 -3.06
CA ILE A 43 14.60 -0.44 -3.52
C ILE A 43 15.01 -1.36 -4.67
N ASN A 44 15.64 -0.85 -5.72
CA ASN A 44 16.00 -1.61 -6.91
C ASN A 44 17.02 -2.72 -6.61
N LYS A 45 17.96 -2.49 -5.69
CA LYS A 45 18.92 -3.51 -5.27
C LYS A 45 18.29 -4.70 -4.55
N ASN A 46 17.21 -4.46 -3.80
CA ASN A 46 16.60 -5.46 -2.92
C ASN A 46 15.20 -5.91 -3.36
N ASN A 47 14.63 -5.22 -4.36
CA ASN A 47 13.23 -5.23 -4.76
C ASN A 47 12.25 -5.16 -3.59
N LYS A 48 12.57 -4.38 -2.57
CA LYS A 48 11.83 -4.30 -1.31
C LYS A 48 11.77 -2.89 -0.78
N LEU A 49 10.65 -2.59 -0.12
CA LEU A 49 10.51 -1.38 0.68
C LEU A 49 11.24 -1.57 2.01
N TYR A 50 11.77 -0.48 2.55
CA TYR A 50 12.35 -0.43 3.89
C TYR A 50 11.86 0.82 4.61
N ARG A 51 11.60 0.69 5.91
CA ARG A 51 11.32 1.84 6.78
C ARG A 51 12.17 1.78 8.02
N ASP A 52 12.90 2.87 8.24
CA ASP A 52 13.56 3.15 9.49
C ASP A 52 12.52 3.68 10.49
N THR A 53 12.39 2.99 11.62
CA THR A 53 11.38 3.32 12.63
C THR A 53 11.70 4.64 13.34
N ASP A 54 12.97 4.99 13.46
CA ASP A 54 13.41 6.25 14.09
C ASP A 54 13.15 7.44 13.17
N PHE A 55 13.35 7.26 11.86
CA PHE A 55 12.97 8.24 10.85
C PHE A 55 11.45 8.47 10.82
N ASP A 56 10.67 7.39 10.96
CA ASP A 56 9.21 7.45 10.98
C ASP A 56 8.67 8.15 12.24
N LEU A 57 9.33 7.94 13.37
CA LEU A 57 9.01 8.65 14.61
C LEU A 57 9.29 10.14 14.48
N MET A 58 10.38 10.53 13.80
CA MET A 58 10.65 11.93 13.48
C MET A 58 9.66 12.51 12.48
N ALA A 59 9.23 11.70 11.51
CA ALA A 59 8.20 12.09 10.56
C ALA A 59 6.86 12.36 11.22
N LEU A 60 6.56 11.85 12.43
CA LEU A 60 5.34 12.22 13.19
C LEU A 60 5.22 13.72 13.46
N LEU A 61 6.34 14.47 13.45
CA LEU A 61 6.30 15.92 13.57
C LEU A 61 5.69 16.61 12.34
N PHE A 62 5.65 15.93 11.20
CA PHE A 62 5.23 16.49 9.90
C PHE A 62 4.16 15.65 9.18
N ASN A 63 4.02 14.38 9.51
CA ASN A 63 3.09 13.41 8.91
C ASN A 63 1.92 13.20 9.86
N GLN A 64 0.80 13.86 9.54
CA GLN A 64 -0.39 13.94 10.39
C GLN A 64 -1.16 12.61 10.50
N PHE A 65 -0.77 11.61 9.71
CA PHE A 65 -1.51 10.35 9.54
C PHE A 65 -0.76 9.11 10.07
N GLY A 66 0.34 9.32 10.81
CA GLY A 66 1.09 8.27 11.49
C GLY A 66 2.36 7.78 10.80
N PRO A 67 3.11 6.88 11.44
CA PRO A 67 4.29 6.27 10.85
C PRO A 67 3.86 5.26 9.79
N GLY A 68 4.49 5.32 8.61
CA GLY A 68 4.17 4.41 7.52
C GLY A 68 4.64 4.87 6.15
N PHE A 69 4.57 3.94 5.20
CA PHE A 69 4.96 4.13 3.81
C PHE A 69 3.76 4.63 3.00
N ASN A 70 3.79 5.91 2.64
CA ASN A 70 2.73 6.57 1.88
C ASN A 70 2.92 6.31 0.38
N ILE A 71 1.86 5.82 -0.29
CA ILE A 71 1.80 5.65 -1.75
C ILE A 71 0.52 6.24 -2.30
N VAL A 72 0.49 6.56 -3.60
CA VAL A 72 -0.65 7.14 -4.30
C VAL A 72 -1.19 6.20 -5.38
N ASN A 73 -2.46 6.35 -5.75
CA ASN A 73 -3.12 5.52 -6.75
C ASN A 73 -2.75 5.84 -8.21
N VAL A 74 -2.28 7.05 -8.49
CA VAL A 74 -1.95 7.53 -9.85
C VAL A 74 -0.44 7.43 -10.10
N PRO A 75 0.02 6.85 -11.22
CA PRO A 75 1.44 6.78 -11.55
C PRO A 75 2.02 8.18 -11.74
N ALA A 76 3.18 8.44 -11.13
CA ALA A 76 3.78 9.77 -11.02
C ALA A 76 2.80 10.86 -10.52
N GLY A 77 1.81 10.46 -9.69
CA GLY A 77 0.80 11.36 -9.15
C GLY A 77 1.36 12.37 -8.14
N TRP A 78 2.46 12.03 -7.47
CA TRP A 78 3.21 12.93 -6.59
C TRP A 78 4.22 13.77 -7.39
N PRO A 79 4.18 15.12 -7.28
CA PRO A 79 5.12 15.98 -7.97
C PRO A 79 6.54 15.66 -7.52
N GLY A 80 7.40 15.30 -8.48
CA GLY A 80 8.79 15.00 -8.22
C GLY A 80 9.68 16.22 -8.35
N ALA A 81 10.67 16.37 -7.47
CA ALA A 81 11.83 17.23 -7.73
C ALA A 81 12.69 16.64 -8.87
N PRO A 82 13.61 17.42 -9.49
CA PRO A 82 14.40 16.96 -10.64
C PRO A 82 15.19 15.65 -10.42
N ASP A 83 15.60 15.37 -9.18
CA ASP A 83 16.41 14.20 -8.82
C ASP A 83 15.60 13.06 -8.19
N GLU A 84 14.26 13.15 -8.24
CA GLU A 84 13.38 12.12 -7.69
C GLU A 84 12.99 11.06 -8.71
N TRP A 85 12.92 9.83 -8.21
CA TRP A 85 12.64 8.62 -8.95
C TRP A 85 11.20 8.18 -8.72
N TYR A 86 10.66 7.43 -9.66
CA TYR A 86 9.26 7.02 -9.68
C TYR A 86 9.16 5.51 -9.54
N CYS A 87 8.47 5.06 -8.49
CA CYS A 87 8.37 3.65 -8.15
C CYS A 87 6.96 3.11 -8.36
N VAL A 88 6.89 1.86 -8.80
CA VAL A 88 5.71 1.01 -8.68
C VAL A 88 5.84 0.15 -7.43
N ILE A 89 4.72 -0.05 -6.73
CA ILE A 89 4.66 -0.93 -5.56
C ILE A 89 3.63 -2.02 -5.83
N GLU A 90 4.05 -3.26 -5.63
CA GLU A 90 3.23 -4.45 -5.74
C GLU A 90 3.15 -5.24 -4.45
N ALA A 91 2.08 -6.00 -4.31
CA ALA A 91 1.89 -6.95 -3.21
C ALA A 91 1.36 -8.28 -3.74
N ASP A 92 1.57 -9.35 -2.97
CA ASP A 92 0.84 -10.60 -3.17
C ASP A 92 -0.66 -10.33 -3.04
N ARG A 93 -1.41 -10.74 -4.06
CA ARG A 93 -2.84 -10.43 -4.18
C ARG A 93 -3.65 -10.99 -3.02
N LYS A 94 -3.36 -12.20 -2.56
CA LYS A 94 -4.12 -12.86 -1.48
C LYS A 94 -3.84 -12.18 -0.15
N LYS A 95 -2.56 -11.95 0.17
CA LYS A 95 -2.14 -11.24 1.39
C LYS A 95 -2.73 -9.84 1.41
N PHE A 96 -2.62 -9.11 0.29
CA PHE A 96 -3.22 -7.78 0.16
C PHE A 96 -4.73 -7.80 0.35
N ASN A 97 -5.46 -8.71 -0.32
CA ASN A 97 -6.92 -8.80 -0.18
C ASN A 97 -7.35 -9.12 1.26
N SER A 98 -6.58 -9.94 1.98
CA SER A 98 -6.86 -10.30 3.38
C SER A 98 -6.53 -9.21 4.40
N ALA A 99 -5.67 -8.25 4.04
CA ALA A 99 -5.26 -7.17 4.93
C ALA A 99 -6.43 -6.24 5.28
N SER A 100 -6.49 -5.80 6.54
CA SER A 100 -7.43 -4.79 7.01
C SER A 100 -7.22 -3.47 6.28
N LYS A 101 -8.31 -2.86 5.80
CA LYS A 101 -8.29 -1.58 5.08
C LYS A 101 -9.34 -0.67 5.70
N LEU A 102 -8.96 0.57 5.97
CA LEU A 102 -9.84 1.55 6.58
C LEU A 102 -9.69 2.90 5.87
N TRP A 103 -10.83 3.49 5.54
CA TRP A 103 -10.92 4.88 5.16
C TRP A 103 -10.86 5.79 6.40
N ILE A 104 -9.92 6.72 6.42
CA ILE A 104 -9.75 7.72 7.46
C ILE A 104 -10.57 8.95 7.06
N PRO A 105 -11.70 9.24 7.73
CA PRO A 105 -12.46 10.45 7.48
C PRO A 105 -11.70 11.67 7.99
N GLU A 106 -12.09 12.86 7.55
CA GLU A 106 -11.50 14.12 8.02
C GLU A 106 -11.68 14.30 9.53
N ASP A 107 -12.85 13.91 10.04
CA ASP A 107 -13.22 13.93 11.45
C ASP A 107 -14.01 12.68 11.85
N TYR A 108 -14.08 12.41 13.15
CA TYR A 108 -15.06 11.50 13.69
C TYR A 108 -15.67 12.00 15.00
N GLN A 109 -16.90 11.56 15.26
CA GLN A 109 -17.61 11.86 16.48
C GLN A 109 -17.31 10.80 17.54
N GLN A 110 -16.83 11.26 18.70
CA GLN A 110 -16.64 10.43 19.88
C GLN A 110 -17.56 10.91 21.01
N VAL A 111 -18.19 9.97 21.71
CA VAL A 111 -18.98 10.27 22.91
C VAL A 111 -18.07 10.14 24.11
N ASN A 112 -17.91 11.21 24.89
CA ASN A 112 -17.10 11.18 26.09
C ASN A 112 -17.87 10.59 27.29
N TRP A 113 -17.19 10.50 28.44
CA TRP A 113 -17.75 9.94 29.68
C TRP A 113 -18.97 10.71 30.24
N ILE A 114 -19.15 11.99 29.85
CA ILE A 114 -20.31 12.82 30.22
C ILE A 114 -21.42 12.74 29.15
N LYS A 115 -21.33 11.78 28.21
CA LYS A 115 -22.27 11.62 27.09
C LYS A 115 -22.35 12.82 26.14
N SER A 116 -21.36 13.72 26.13
CA SER A 116 -21.28 14.79 25.13
C SER A 116 -20.55 14.30 23.89
N VAL A 117 -21.02 14.73 22.72
CA VAL A 117 -20.37 14.46 21.43
C VAL A 117 -19.22 15.43 21.24
N GLN A 118 -18.03 14.88 21.04
CA GLN A 118 -16.83 15.61 20.65
C GLN A 118 -16.51 15.27 19.20
N VAL A 119 -16.22 16.29 18.38
CA VAL A 119 -15.70 16.11 17.02
C VAL A 119 -14.18 16.12 17.12
N ILE A 120 -13.55 15.06 16.63
CA ILE A 120 -12.09 14.89 16.66
C ILE A 120 -11.60 14.97 15.22
N PRO A 121 -10.81 15.99 14.85
CA PRO A 121 -10.18 16.05 13.54
C PRO A 121 -9.12 14.96 13.45
N LEU A 122 -9.19 14.11 12.43
CA LEU A 122 -8.24 13.03 12.18
C LEU A 122 -7.16 13.44 11.18
N TRP A 123 -7.50 14.29 10.20
CA TRP A 123 -6.52 14.67 9.19
C TRP A 123 -5.51 15.70 9.68
N SER A 124 -5.97 16.64 10.51
CA SER A 124 -5.12 17.62 11.20
C SER A 124 -4.84 17.24 12.67
N GLY A 125 -5.28 16.04 13.06
CA GLY A 125 -5.08 15.50 14.40
C GLY A 125 -3.69 14.91 14.61
N ASN A 126 -3.53 14.22 15.74
CA ASN A 126 -2.34 13.46 16.04
C ASN A 126 -2.56 11.96 15.77
N GLU A 127 -1.46 11.20 15.70
CA GLU A 127 -1.52 9.76 15.48
C GLU A 127 -2.31 9.01 16.57
N HIS A 128 -2.33 9.50 17.81
CA HIS A 128 -3.11 8.87 18.87
C HIS A 128 -4.62 8.86 18.55
N ASP A 129 -5.15 9.95 18.01
CA ASP A 129 -6.55 10.08 17.62
C ASP A 129 -6.89 9.16 16.43
N VAL A 130 -6.00 9.08 15.45
CA VAL A 130 -6.12 8.14 14.31
C VAL A 130 -6.13 6.70 14.80
N LYS A 131 -5.20 6.31 15.68
CA LYS A 131 -5.18 4.96 16.28
C LYS A 131 -6.44 4.68 17.09
N SER A 132 -6.95 5.64 17.84
CA SER A 132 -8.20 5.52 18.60
C SER A 132 -9.42 5.33 17.68
N TYR A 133 -9.48 6.05 16.57
CA TYR A 133 -10.50 5.84 15.54
C TYR A 133 -10.41 4.43 14.92
N ILE A 134 -9.21 3.95 14.54
CA ILE A 134 -9.02 2.60 14.01
C ILE A 134 -9.51 1.54 15.00
N ARG A 135 -9.15 1.68 16.29
CA ARG A 135 -9.61 0.76 17.36
C ARG A 135 -11.13 0.81 17.54
N SER A 136 -11.76 1.97 17.39
CA SER A 136 -13.23 2.10 17.44
C SER A 136 -13.94 1.28 16.35
N LYS A 137 -13.24 0.99 15.24
CA LYS A 137 -13.71 0.12 14.16
C LYS A 137 -13.35 -1.35 14.36
N LYS A 138 -12.81 -1.70 15.54
CA LYS A 138 -12.34 -3.06 15.90
C LYS A 138 -11.21 -3.56 14.99
N LEU A 139 -10.36 -2.64 14.54
CA LEU A 139 -9.20 -2.92 13.70
C LEU A 139 -7.89 -2.65 14.48
N ASP A 140 -6.79 -3.26 14.03
CA ASP A 140 -5.45 -3.06 14.59
C ASP A 140 -4.75 -1.87 13.91
N PRO A 141 -4.44 -0.78 14.64
CA PRO A 141 -3.79 0.40 14.07
C PRO A 141 -2.41 0.16 13.45
N GLU A 142 -1.67 -0.86 13.91
CA GLU A 142 -0.34 -1.15 13.40
C GLU A 142 -0.38 -2.04 12.14
N LYS A 143 -1.53 -2.62 11.81
CA LYS A 143 -1.70 -3.56 10.70
C LYS A 143 -2.72 -3.13 9.65
N THR A 144 -3.45 -2.05 9.91
CA THR A 144 -4.52 -1.58 9.03
C THR A 144 -3.98 -0.59 8.01
N LEU A 145 -4.19 -0.88 6.72
CA LEU A 145 -3.91 0.02 5.62
C LEU A 145 -4.89 1.19 5.67
N ARG A 146 -4.36 2.42 5.59
CA ARG A 146 -5.13 3.64 5.81
C ARG A 146 -5.31 4.38 4.50
N PHE A 147 -6.54 4.70 4.13
CA PHE A 147 -6.89 5.37 2.89
C PHE A 147 -7.49 6.73 3.17
N LEU A 148 -7.12 7.74 2.39
CA LEU A 148 -7.59 9.10 2.52
C LEU A 148 -7.28 9.90 1.23
N PRO A 149 -7.96 11.01 0.96
CA PRO A 149 -7.64 11.85 -0.17
C PRO A 149 -6.35 12.60 0.08
N VAL A 150 -5.71 13.01 -1.00
CA VAL A 150 -4.62 13.97 -0.91
C VAL A 150 -5.20 15.39 -0.99
N THR A 151 -5.17 16.11 0.13
CA THR A 151 -5.78 17.45 0.25
C THR A 151 -4.84 18.61 -0.04
N LEU A 152 -3.52 18.38 -0.08
CA LEU A 152 -2.50 19.42 -0.26
C LEU A 152 -2.20 19.76 -1.72
N LEU A 153 -2.68 18.96 -2.67
CA LEU A 153 -2.52 19.24 -4.10
C LEU A 153 -3.80 19.80 -4.70
N ASP A 154 -3.59 20.56 -5.78
CA ASP A 154 -4.57 21.13 -6.70
C ASP A 154 -5.99 20.51 -6.60
N PRO A 155 -7.02 21.32 -6.28
CA PRO A 155 -8.41 20.86 -6.16
C PRO A 155 -8.99 20.25 -7.45
N ASP A 156 -8.32 20.41 -8.60
CA ASP A 156 -8.70 19.73 -9.84
C ASP A 156 -8.22 18.26 -9.90
N ARG A 157 -7.37 17.81 -8.96
CA ARG A 157 -6.93 16.42 -8.79
C ARG A 157 -7.78 15.62 -7.79
N ASN A 158 -9.10 15.78 -7.86
CA ASN A 158 -10.07 15.12 -6.97
C ASN A 158 -10.01 13.57 -6.97
N GLU A 159 -9.22 12.97 -7.86
CA GLU A 159 -9.04 11.52 -7.95
C GLU A 159 -7.77 11.00 -7.26
N LEU A 160 -6.91 11.90 -6.74
CA LEU A 160 -5.66 11.50 -6.11
C LEU A 160 -5.90 11.04 -4.67
N LEU A 161 -5.75 9.72 -4.49
CA LEU A 161 -5.91 9.04 -3.22
C LEU A 161 -4.56 8.53 -2.75
N GLN A 162 -4.34 8.64 -1.45
CA GLN A 162 -3.19 8.04 -0.80
C GLN A 162 -3.58 6.83 0.05
N MET A 163 -2.67 5.86 0.09
CA MET A 163 -2.68 4.72 0.99
C MET A 163 -1.42 4.76 1.84
N ILE A 164 -1.59 4.62 3.15
CA ILE A 164 -0.52 4.47 4.13
C ILE A 164 -0.42 3.00 4.50
N ILE A 165 0.75 2.42 4.25
CA ILE A 165 1.11 1.09 4.72
C ILE A 165 1.85 1.25 6.05
N PRO A 166 1.29 0.79 7.19
CA PRO A 166 1.96 0.93 8.49
C PRO A 166 3.38 0.36 8.49
N THR A 167 4.29 0.97 9.24
CA THR A 167 5.70 0.55 9.34
C THR A 167 5.85 -0.93 9.69
N GLU A 168 5.05 -1.43 10.63
CA GLU A 168 5.04 -2.85 11.01
C GLU A 168 4.69 -3.77 9.83
N VAL A 169 3.73 -3.38 8.99
CA VAL A 169 3.32 -4.16 7.79
C VAL A 169 4.44 -4.19 6.75
N VAL A 170 5.16 -3.08 6.58
CA VAL A 170 6.33 -3.00 5.69
C VAL A 170 7.46 -3.88 6.20
N ASN A 171 7.87 -3.69 7.46
CA ASN A 171 9.07 -4.31 8.02
C ASN A 171 8.90 -5.82 8.29
N SER A 172 7.69 -6.28 8.61
CA SER A 172 7.38 -7.72 8.73
C SER A 172 7.17 -8.42 7.38
N ASN A 173 7.21 -7.67 6.26
CA ASN A 173 6.88 -8.14 4.91
C ASN A 173 5.52 -8.87 4.84
N GLN A 174 4.53 -8.39 5.62
CA GLN A 174 3.23 -9.07 5.76
C GLN A 174 2.47 -9.18 4.43
N LEU A 175 2.64 -8.22 3.53
CA LEU A 175 1.99 -8.20 2.22
C LEU A 175 2.83 -8.82 1.09
N ASP A 176 4.03 -9.31 1.41
CA ASP A 176 5.06 -9.65 0.44
C ASP A 176 5.29 -8.51 -0.56
N LEU A 177 5.73 -7.36 -0.05
CA LEU A 177 5.88 -6.16 -0.87
C LEU A 177 7.06 -6.31 -1.84
N TRP A 178 6.84 -5.85 -3.06
CA TRP A 178 7.87 -5.72 -4.09
C TRP A 178 7.78 -4.32 -4.68
N ALA A 179 8.92 -3.78 -5.09
CA ALA A 179 8.96 -2.49 -5.75
C ALA A 179 10.12 -2.40 -6.73
N GLU A 180 9.93 -1.53 -7.71
CA GLU A 180 10.92 -1.13 -8.70
C GLU A 180 10.72 0.35 -9.03
N CYS A 181 11.83 1.03 -9.28
CA CYS A 181 11.89 2.47 -9.46
C CYS A 181 12.66 2.84 -10.72
N TRP A 182 12.20 3.89 -11.39
CA TRP A 182 12.83 4.43 -12.58
C TRP A 182 13.13 5.92 -12.42
N GLU A 183 14.15 6.40 -13.11
CA GLU A 183 14.58 7.79 -13.07
C GLU A 183 13.54 8.72 -13.71
N THR A 184 12.86 8.25 -14.75
CA THR A 184 11.90 9.08 -15.50
C THR A 184 10.46 8.60 -15.36
N LYS A 185 9.51 9.54 -15.40
CA LYS A 185 8.07 9.24 -15.50
C LYS A 185 7.75 8.36 -16.71
N ARG A 186 8.48 8.56 -17.82
CA ARG A 186 8.28 7.81 -19.06
C ARG A 186 8.56 6.32 -18.84
N GLU A 187 9.65 5.97 -18.17
CA GLU A 187 9.96 4.57 -17.87
C GLU A 187 8.92 3.94 -16.95
N LEU A 188 8.46 4.67 -15.93
CA LEU A 188 7.31 4.21 -15.12
C LEU A 188 6.09 3.96 -16.02
N TYR A 189 5.77 4.87 -16.93
CA TYR A 189 4.62 4.72 -17.83
C TYR A 189 4.79 3.64 -18.89
N ASP A 190 6.02 3.27 -19.22
CA ASP A 190 6.29 2.13 -20.10
C ASP A 190 6.06 0.82 -19.35
N TYR A 191 6.26 0.80 -18.02
CA TYR A 191 5.89 -0.30 -17.14
C TYR A 191 4.38 -0.35 -16.85
N SER A 192 3.80 0.76 -16.37
CA SER A 192 2.38 0.86 -16.02
C SER A 192 1.85 2.30 -16.08
N ARG A 193 0.70 2.46 -16.73
CA ARG A 193 -0.09 3.71 -16.79
C ARG A 193 -1.41 3.60 -16.02
N GLU A 194 -1.63 2.47 -15.36
CA GLU A 194 -2.90 2.17 -14.71
C GLU A 194 -3.10 3.07 -13.49
N THR A 195 -4.27 3.70 -13.38
CA THR A 195 -4.67 4.29 -12.10
C THR A 195 -5.30 3.20 -11.25
N VAL A 196 -4.75 2.95 -10.06
CA VAL A 196 -5.25 1.89 -9.18
C VAL A 196 -6.56 2.35 -8.54
N TYR A 197 -7.67 1.70 -8.88
CA TYR A 197 -8.97 2.08 -8.34
C TYR A 197 -9.15 1.58 -6.90
N TYR A 198 -8.64 2.32 -5.91
CA TYR A 198 -8.70 1.95 -4.48
C TYR A 198 -10.12 1.67 -3.99
N MET A 199 -11.12 2.39 -4.51
CA MET A 199 -12.53 2.22 -4.14
C MET A 199 -13.13 0.88 -4.59
N SER A 200 -12.45 0.11 -5.44
CA SER A 200 -12.85 -1.27 -5.77
C SER A 200 -12.58 -2.28 -4.64
N TRP A 201 -11.80 -1.90 -3.63
CA TRP A 201 -11.40 -2.81 -2.56
C TRP A 201 -12.37 -2.78 -1.38
N ASN A 202 -12.37 -3.86 -0.60
CA ASN A 202 -13.15 -3.93 0.64
C ASN A 202 -12.51 -3.06 1.73
N ILE A 203 -12.80 -1.76 1.70
CA ILE A 203 -12.34 -0.75 2.64
C ILE A 203 -13.46 -0.46 3.64
N VAL A 204 -13.15 -0.53 4.93
CA VAL A 204 -14.09 -0.15 5.99
C VAL A 204 -14.25 1.37 5.99
N GLY A 205 -15.49 1.87 6.11
CA GLY A 205 -15.79 3.31 6.01
C GLY A 205 -16.04 3.74 4.56
N LYS A 206 -16.29 5.04 4.35
CA LYS A 206 -16.53 5.62 3.02
C LYS A 206 -15.90 7.01 2.92
N PRO A 207 -15.40 7.40 1.74
CA PRO A 207 -15.21 8.80 1.40
C PRO A 207 -16.51 9.56 1.63
N LYS A 208 -16.42 10.75 2.24
CA LYS A 208 -17.53 11.71 2.25
C LYS A 208 -17.43 12.57 1.00
#